data_AF-A0A432IV62-F1
#
_entry.id   AF-A0A432IV62-F1
#
_cell.length_a   1.000
_cell.length_b   1.000
_cell.length_c   1.000
_cell.angle_alpha   90.00
_cell.angle_beta   90.00
_cell.angle_gamma   90.00
#
_symmetry.space_group_name_H-M   'P 1'
#
loop_
_entity.id
_entity.type
_entity.pdbx_description
1 polymer ?
#
loop_
_entity_poly.entity_id
_entity_poly.type
_entity_poly.pdbx_seq_one_letter_code
_entity_poly.pdbx_strand_id
1 'polypeptide(L)'
;LLAAGEKGKRLSLPNSRIMVHQPSAGFQGQATDIEIHAKEILDLKKRLNKIYSKHTKKSEDEIRKALERDKFMSPAEAKDFGLIDEVVAKRS
;
A
#
# COMPACT_ATOMS: atom_id res chain seq x y z
N LEU A 1 -4.87 -4.42 2.80
CA LEU A 1 -6.05 -4.88 3.58
C LEU A 1 -6.82 -3.71 4.17
N LEU A 2 -6.25 -2.91 5.08
CA LEU A 2 -6.89 -1.73 5.68
C LEU A 2 -7.61 -0.83 4.65
N ALA A 3 -6.90 -0.40 3.60
CA ALA A 3 -7.47 0.46 2.55
C ALA A 3 -8.58 -0.21 1.72
N ALA A 4 -8.67 -1.55 1.75
CA ALA A 4 -9.62 -2.32 0.96
C ALA A 4 -10.98 -2.55 1.65
N GLY A 5 -11.15 -2.06 2.89
CA GLY A 5 -12.45 -2.05 3.55
C GLY A 5 -13.49 -1.18 2.82
N GLU A 6 -14.76 -1.36 3.18
CA GLU A 6 -15.87 -0.57 2.65
C GLU A 6 -15.62 0.93 2.87
N LYS A 7 -15.92 1.76 1.86
CA LYS A 7 -15.62 3.19 1.92
C LYS A 7 -16.48 3.86 3.00
N GLY A 8 -15.87 4.72 3.80
CA GLY A 8 -16.49 5.36 4.96
C GLY A 8 -16.45 4.50 6.24
N LYS A 9 -15.91 3.27 6.16
CA LYS A 9 -15.80 2.34 7.31
C LYS A 9 -14.36 1.94 7.61
N ARG A 10 -13.36 2.59 7.01
CA ARG A 10 -11.94 2.30 7.26
C ARG A 10 -11.45 3.19 8.40
N LEU A 11 -11.28 2.60 9.58
CA LEU A 11 -11.00 3.34 10.82
C LEU A 11 -9.58 3.09 11.32
N SER A 12 -9.03 4.05 12.05
CA SER A 12 -7.75 3.91 12.75
C SER A 12 -7.76 4.62 14.10
N LEU A 13 -6.98 4.16 15.06
CA LEU A 13 -6.80 4.85 16.35
C LEU A 13 -5.77 5.98 16.21
N PRO A 14 -5.78 7.01 17.08
CA PRO A 14 -4.95 8.21 16.91
C PRO A 14 -3.44 7.96 16.93
N ASN A 15 -3.00 6.88 17.58
CA ASN A 15 -1.58 6.54 17.73
C ASN A 15 -1.16 5.32 16.89
N SER A 16 -2.03 4.83 15.99
CA SER A 16 -1.63 3.81 15.03
C SER A 16 -0.62 4.35 14.03
N ARG A 17 0.13 3.47 13.38
CA ARG A 17 1.05 3.83 12.29
C ARG A 17 0.76 2.99 11.07
N ILE A 18 0.62 3.64 9.93
CA ILE A 18 0.37 2.97 8.65
C ILE A 18 1.67 3.06 7.85
N MET A 19 2.13 1.94 7.31
CA MET A 19 3.29 1.90 6.42
C MET A 19 2.90 1.22 5.13
N VAL A 20 3.30 1.81 4.01
CA VAL A 20 3.19 1.20 2.69
C VAL A 20 4.56 1.16 2.04
N HIS A 21 4.83 0.08 1.32
CA HIS A 21 6.03 -0.07 0.51
C HIS A 21 5.78 -1.03 -0.66
N GLN A 22 6.72 -1.10 -1.56
CA GLN A 22 6.75 -2.08 -2.65
C GLN A 22 6.97 -3.49 -2.09
N PRO A 23 6.53 -4.53 -2.82
CA PRO A 23 6.85 -5.90 -2.42
C PRO A 23 8.38 -6.10 -2.45
N SER A 24 8.88 -6.85 -1.49
CA SER A 24 10.28 -7.26 -1.42
C SER A 24 10.44 -8.68 -1.95
N ALA A 25 11.57 -8.98 -2.56
CA ALA A 25 11.88 -10.32 -2.99
C ALA A 25 13.39 -10.60 -2.98
N GLY A 26 13.74 -11.88 -2.85
CA GLY A 26 15.10 -12.38 -2.97
C GLY A 26 15.06 -13.73 -3.67
N PHE A 27 15.91 -13.91 -4.68
CA PHE A 27 15.95 -15.11 -5.51
C PHE A 27 17.41 -15.50 -5.79
N GLN A 28 17.64 -16.78 -6.03
CA GLN A 28 18.93 -17.35 -6.43
C GLN A 28 18.66 -18.57 -7.30
N GLY A 29 19.53 -18.88 -8.25
CA GLY A 29 19.34 -20.03 -9.15
C GLY A 29 19.97 -19.81 -10.52
N GLN A 30 19.50 -20.59 -11.51
CA GLN A 30 19.93 -20.42 -12.89
C GLN A 30 19.38 -19.09 -13.44
N ALA A 31 20.00 -18.59 -14.52
CA ALA A 31 19.60 -17.33 -15.13
C ALA A 31 18.09 -17.32 -15.51
N THR A 32 17.58 -18.43 -16.03
CA THR A 32 16.16 -18.62 -16.38
C THR A 32 15.24 -18.48 -15.17
N ASP A 33 15.60 -19.07 -14.03
CA ASP A 33 14.79 -18.98 -12.81
C ASP A 33 14.76 -17.55 -12.27
N ILE A 34 15.92 -16.88 -12.29
CA ILE A 34 16.03 -15.46 -11.90
C ILE A 34 15.13 -14.60 -12.78
N GLU A 35 15.12 -14.83 -14.11
CA GLU A 35 14.26 -14.08 -15.04
C GLU A 35 12.77 -14.30 -14.76
N ILE A 36 12.34 -15.55 -14.55
CA ILE A 36 10.94 -15.90 -14.24
C ILE A 36 10.49 -15.17 -12.97
N HIS A 37 11.31 -15.22 -11.92
CA HIS A 37 10.99 -14.56 -10.65
C HIS A 37 11.04 -13.04 -10.73
N ALA A 38 11.98 -12.47 -11.49
CA ALA A 38 12.04 -11.03 -11.73
C ALA A 38 10.79 -10.53 -12.46
N LYS A 39 10.26 -11.30 -13.41
CA LYS A 39 9.00 -10.97 -14.09
C LYS A 39 7.81 -11.01 -13.13
N GLU A 40 7.70 -12.05 -12.32
CA GLU A 40 6.60 -12.20 -11.35
C GLU A 40 6.58 -11.07 -10.32
N ILE A 41 7.74 -10.65 -9.78
CA ILE A 41 7.78 -9.56 -8.80
C ILE A 41 7.38 -8.21 -9.43
N LEU A 42 7.72 -7.97 -10.69
CA LEU A 42 7.29 -6.78 -11.42
C LEU A 42 5.78 -6.76 -11.65
N ASP A 43 5.20 -7.91 -11.98
CA ASP A 43 3.75 -8.03 -12.19
C ASP A 43 2.98 -7.94 -10.86
N LEU A 44 3.52 -8.49 -9.77
CA LEU A 44 3.01 -8.29 -8.41
C LEU A 44 3.05 -6.80 -8.01
N LYS A 45 4.17 -6.10 -8.26
CA LYS A 45 4.31 -4.66 -7.99
C LYS A 45 3.25 -3.85 -8.74
N LYS A 46 3.05 -4.12 -10.04
CA LYS A 46 1.99 -3.47 -10.84
C LYS A 46 0.59 -3.75 -10.28
N ARG A 47 0.30 -5.00 -9.91
CA ARG A 47 -0.99 -5.39 -9.36
C ARG A 47 -1.30 -4.67 -8.06
N LEU A 48 -0.32 -4.58 -7.15
CA LEU A 48 -0.47 -3.86 -5.89
C LEU A 48 -0.71 -2.35 -6.12
N ASN A 49 0.02 -1.72 -7.05
CA ASN A 49 -0.20 -0.32 -7.40
C ASN A 49 -1.64 -0.06 -7.87
N LYS A 50 -2.19 -0.93 -8.72
CA LYS A 50 -3.59 -0.86 -9.17
C LYS A 50 -4.59 -0.97 -8.02
N ILE A 51 -4.36 -1.90 -7.09
CA ILE A 51 -5.22 -2.07 -5.90
C ILE A 51 -5.18 -0.81 -5.03
N TYR A 52 -4.00 -0.28 -4.73
CA TYR A 52 -3.89 0.95 -3.95
C TYR A 52 -4.52 2.14 -4.66
N SER A 53 -4.31 2.30 -5.97
CA SER A 53 -4.94 3.36 -6.78
C SER A 53 -6.47 3.29 -6.71
N LYS A 54 -7.05 2.10 -6.90
CA LYS A 54 -8.51 1.87 -6.80
C LYS A 54 -9.10 2.35 -5.47
N HIS A 55 -8.43 2.02 -4.36
CA HIS A 55 -8.93 2.26 -3.00
C HIS A 55 -8.61 3.65 -2.44
N THR A 56 -7.50 4.26 -2.85
CA THR A 56 -7.09 5.61 -2.41
C THR A 56 -7.61 6.73 -3.31
N LYS A 57 -8.09 6.39 -4.52
CA LYS A 57 -8.49 7.34 -5.58
C LYS A 57 -7.35 8.20 -6.11
N LYS A 58 -6.10 7.80 -5.86
CA LYS A 58 -4.90 8.41 -6.46
C LYS A 58 -4.57 7.73 -7.78
N SER A 59 -3.84 8.44 -8.65
CA SER A 59 -3.32 7.84 -9.88
C SER A 59 -2.35 6.69 -9.58
N GLU A 60 -2.22 5.72 -10.50
CA GLU A 60 -1.23 4.63 -10.36
C GLU A 60 0.20 5.20 -10.23
N ASP A 61 0.47 6.35 -10.83
CA ASP A 61 1.79 6.97 -10.87
C ASP A 61 2.15 7.66 -9.53
N GLU A 62 1.18 8.28 -8.87
CA GLU A 62 1.32 8.74 -7.47
C GLU A 62 1.55 7.58 -6.51
N ILE A 63 0.79 6.50 -6.67
CA ILE A 63 0.94 5.29 -5.83
C ILE A 63 2.31 4.66 -6.03
N ARG A 64 2.75 4.51 -7.28
CA ARG A 64 4.09 3.98 -7.58
C ARG A 64 5.18 4.79 -6.88
N LYS A 65 5.13 6.12 -6.95
CA LYS A 65 6.09 6.99 -6.25
C LYS A 65 6.00 6.85 -4.73
N ALA A 66 4.80 6.73 -4.18
CA ALA A 66 4.58 6.62 -2.75
C ALA A 66 5.02 5.27 -2.15
N LEU A 67 4.96 4.18 -2.91
CA LEU A 67 5.32 2.83 -2.47
C LEU A 67 6.79 2.48 -2.76
N GLU A 68 7.54 3.29 -3.52
CA GLU A 68 8.90 2.94 -3.95
C GLU A 68 9.87 2.72 -2.76
N ARG A 69 9.62 3.39 -1.63
CA ARG A 69 10.33 3.19 -0.36
C ARG A 69 9.33 3.04 0.77
N ASP A 70 9.83 2.68 1.94
CA ASP A 70 9.03 2.67 3.16
C ASP A 70 8.46 4.07 3.40
N LYS A 71 7.13 4.17 3.28
CA LYS A 71 6.40 5.39 3.56
C LYS A 71 5.55 5.18 4.80
N PHE A 72 6.02 5.76 5.89
CA PHE A 72 5.30 5.79 7.16
C PHE A 72 4.36 6.98 7.22
N MET A 73 3.17 6.77 7.75
CA MET A 73 2.13 7.77 7.91
C MET A 73 1.50 7.64 9.30
N SER A 74 1.29 8.78 9.93
CA SER A 74 0.31 8.94 11.01
C SER A 74 -1.11 8.65 10.50
N PRO A 75 -2.09 8.44 11.40
CA PRO A 75 -3.46 8.21 10.97
C PRO A 75 -4.05 9.39 10.20
N ALA A 76 -3.67 10.63 10.55
CA ALA A 76 -4.08 11.83 9.81
C ALA A 76 -3.53 11.81 8.38
N GLU A 77 -2.22 11.58 8.19
CA GLU A 77 -1.62 11.47 6.86
C GLU A 77 -2.19 10.30 6.07
N ALA A 78 -2.48 9.16 6.72
CA ALA A 78 -3.09 8.01 6.07
C ALA A 78 -4.53 8.29 5.60
N LYS A 79 -5.28 9.12 6.34
CA LYS A 79 -6.61 9.61 5.95
C LYS A 79 -6.50 10.51 4.72
N ASP A 80 -5.59 11.49 4.74
CA ASP A 80 -5.35 12.40 3.62
C ASP A 80 -4.84 11.66 2.37
N PHE A 81 -4.08 10.58 2.58
CA PHE A 81 -3.64 9.71 1.50
C PHE A 81 -4.78 8.83 0.95
N GLY A 82 -5.88 8.66 1.68
CA GLY A 82 -7.03 7.84 1.29
C GLY A 82 -6.92 6.36 1.68
N LEU A 83 -6.02 5.99 2.60
CA LEU A 83 -5.89 4.63 3.15
C LEU A 83 -6.95 4.32 4.21
N ILE A 84 -7.41 5.35 4.92
CA ILE A 84 -8.48 5.26 5.92
C ILE A 84 -9.47 6.42 5.70
N ASP A 85 -10.64 6.33 6.33
CA ASP A 85 -11.68 7.35 6.27
C ASP A 85 -11.72 8.19 7.57
N GLU A 86 -11.44 7.57 8.72
CA GLU A 86 -11.60 8.25 10.01
C GLU A 86 -10.59 7.81 11.07
N VAL A 87 -10.22 8.77 11.92
CA VAL A 87 -9.39 8.55 13.11
C VAL A 87 -10.29 8.65 14.35
N VAL A 88 -10.52 7.54 15.03
CA VAL A 88 -11.47 7.44 16.15
C VAL A 88 -10.76 7.68 17.48
N ALA A 89 -10.92 8.89 18.05
CA ALA A 89 -10.23 9.31 19.27
C ALA A 89 -11.01 9.07 20.57
N LYS A 90 -12.33 8.94 20.52
CA LYS A 90 -13.18 8.71 21.69
C LYS A 90 -13.88 7.36 21.56
N ARG A 91 -13.97 6.63 22.67
CA ARG A 91 -14.94 5.54 22.81
C ARG A 91 -16.31 6.19 22.95
N SER A 92 -17.16 5.99 21.95
CA SER A 92 -18.61 6.20 22.06
C SER A 92 -19.23 5.12 22.93
#